data_AF-A0A535NZM5-F1
#
_entry.id   AF-A0A535NZM5-F1
#
_cell.length_a   1.000
_cell.length_b   1.000
_cell.length_c   1.000
_cell.angle_alpha   90.00
_cell.angle_beta   90.00
_cell.angle_gamma   90.00
#
_symmetry.space_group_name_H-M   'P 1'
#
loop_
_entity.id
_entity.type
_entity.pdbx_description
1 polymer ?
#
loop_
_entity_poly.entity_id
_entity_poly.type
_entity_poly.pdbx_seq_one_letter_code
_entity_poly.pdbx_strand_id
1 'polypeptide(L)'
;MVGPTTERAGGEPGGIRLLPYFDAYAVGCYPREKVFPGRAFDRALTGGQAGNVPVVLIDGVVRGVWHQRRSGTKVEITLEPFVELTARQRREVDGQAARIGEVLEARASWVIGDVTVGP
;
A
#
# COMPACT_ATOMS: atom_id res chain seq x y z
N MET A 1 6.25 -37.53 7.63
CA MET A 1 6.82 -37.07 6.35
C MET A 1 6.80 -35.55 6.36
N VAL A 2 7.95 -34.91 6.57
CA VAL A 2 8.08 -33.45 6.46
C VAL A 2 8.21 -33.13 4.98
N GLY A 3 7.26 -32.37 4.42
CA GLY A 3 7.30 -31.94 3.02
C GLY A 3 8.53 -31.09 2.73
N PRO A 4 8.93 -30.92 1.46
CA PRO A 4 10.09 -30.14 1.10
C PRO A 4 9.95 -28.72 1.68
N THR A 5 10.91 -28.33 2.51
CA THR A 5 11.07 -26.94 2.95
C THR A 5 11.43 -26.14 1.71
N THR A 6 10.44 -25.48 1.11
CA THR A 6 10.70 -24.42 0.14
C THR A 6 11.52 -23.36 0.89
N GLU A 7 12.84 -23.35 0.68
CA GLU A 7 13.66 -22.22 1.10
C GLU A 7 13.03 -20.97 0.50
N ARG A 8 12.48 -20.11 1.36
CA ARG A 8 12.13 -18.76 0.93
C ARG A 8 13.43 -18.11 0.55
N ALA A 9 13.56 -17.67 -0.71
CA ALA A 9 14.65 -16.80 -1.12
C ALA A 9 14.77 -15.65 -0.11
N GLY A 10 15.80 -15.69 0.73
CA GLY A 10 15.99 -14.83 1.89
C GLY A 10 16.50 -13.46 1.50
N GLY A 11 15.76 -12.73 0.65
CA GLY A 11 16.00 -11.32 0.38
C GLY A 11 15.31 -10.45 1.43
N GLU A 12 15.86 -9.26 1.70
CA GLU A 12 15.14 -8.25 2.45
C GLU A 12 13.79 -7.93 1.77
N PRO A 13 12.71 -7.65 2.52
CA PRO A 13 11.44 -7.25 1.95
C PRO A 13 11.64 -6.06 1.01
N GLY A 14 11.36 -6.26 -0.28
CA GLY A 14 11.62 -5.27 -1.31
C GLY A 14 10.37 -4.78 -2.03
N GLY A 15 10.31 -3.48 -2.24
CA GLY A 15 9.46 -2.81 -3.22
C GLY A 15 8.14 -2.27 -2.67
N ILE A 16 7.31 -1.78 -3.59
CA ILE A 16 6.03 -1.12 -3.29
C ILE A 16 4.84 -2.07 -3.34
N ARG A 17 3.91 -1.93 -2.38
CA ARG A 17 2.57 -2.53 -2.43
C ARG A 17 1.50 -1.50 -2.08
N LEU A 18 0.41 -1.50 -2.86
CA LEU A 18 -0.80 -0.73 -2.56
C LEU A 18 -1.79 -1.67 -1.88
N LEU A 19 -1.84 -1.65 -0.55
CA LEU A 19 -2.71 -2.55 0.21
C LEU A 19 -4.12 -1.96 0.31
N PRO A 20 -5.17 -2.74 0.00
CA PRO A 20 -6.55 -2.27 0.09
C PRO A 20 -6.97 -2.06 1.55
N TYR A 21 -8.19 -1.52 1.71
CA TYR A 21 -8.85 -1.44 3.02
C TYR A 21 -8.81 -2.79 3.73
N PHE A 22 -8.45 -2.76 5.01
CA PHE A 22 -8.44 -3.92 5.90
C PHE A 22 -7.61 -5.12 5.40
N ASP A 23 -6.55 -4.85 4.61
CA ASP A 23 -5.59 -5.90 4.27
C ASP A 23 -5.04 -6.57 5.54
N ALA A 24 -4.95 -7.91 5.52
CA ALA A 24 -4.57 -8.70 6.69
C ALA A 24 -3.19 -8.33 7.24
N TYR A 25 -2.25 -7.88 6.38
CA TYR A 25 -0.94 -7.42 6.83
C TYR A 25 -1.05 -6.18 7.71
N ALA A 26 -1.83 -5.19 7.27
CA ALA A 26 -2.05 -3.94 7.99
C ALA A 26 -2.89 -4.14 9.26
N VAL A 27 -3.92 -4.98 9.19
CA VAL A 27 -4.83 -5.25 10.32
C VAL A 27 -4.13 -6.07 11.41
N GLY A 28 -3.46 -7.15 11.03
CA GLY A 28 -2.90 -8.14 11.95
C GLY A 28 -1.47 -7.86 12.44
N CYS A 29 -0.86 -6.75 12.02
CA CYS A 29 0.52 -6.46 12.43
C CYS A 29 0.67 -6.17 13.94
N TYR A 30 1.78 -6.64 14.51
CA TYR A 30 2.18 -6.34 15.87
C TYR A 30 3.71 -6.49 16.04
N PRO A 31 4.40 -5.63 16.81
CA PRO A 31 3.90 -4.38 17.37
C PRO A 31 3.62 -3.33 16.28
N ARG A 32 2.62 -2.49 16.50
CA ARG A 32 2.04 -1.60 15.49
C ARG A 32 3.07 -0.59 14.97
N GLU A 33 3.90 -0.07 15.85
CA GLU A 33 4.88 0.99 15.59
C GLU A 33 6.00 0.54 14.64
N LYS A 34 6.24 -0.77 14.52
CA LYS A 34 7.21 -1.30 13.55
C LYS A 34 6.70 -1.21 12.11
N VAL A 35 5.39 -1.36 11.91
CA VAL A 35 4.76 -1.29 10.59
C VAL A 35 4.24 0.12 10.29
N PHE A 36 3.83 0.85 11.33
CA PHE A 36 3.31 2.22 11.26
C PHE A 36 4.18 3.20 12.08
N PRO A 37 5.42 3.51 11.67
CA PRO A 37 6.25 4.45 12.42
C PRO A 37 5.90 5.92 12.10
N GLY A 38 6.06 6.80 13.09
CA GLY A 38 5.95 8.26 12.91
C GLY A 38 4.63 8.69 12.28
N ARG A 39 4.69 9.50 11.21
CA ARG A 39 3.52 9.98 10.46
C ARG A 39 2.55 8.87 10.04
N ALA A 40 3.04 7.65 9.79
CA ALA A 40 2.17 6.53 9.45
C ALA A 40 1.25 6.12 10.61
N PHE A 41 1.71 6.21 11.86
CA PHE A 41 0.90 5.93 13.04
C PHE A 41 -0.29 6.90 13.10
N ASP A 42 0.00 8.20 12.97
CA ASP A 42 -1.02 9.24 13.11
C ASP A 42 -1.99 9.28 11.92
N ARG A 43 -1.48 9.06 10.71
CA ARG A 43 -2.27 9.23 9.48
C ARG A 43 -3.09 8.01 9.10
N ALA A 44 -2.61 6.80 9.43
CA ALA A 44 -3.22 5.56 8.94
C ALA A 44 -3.91 4.71 10.02
N LEU A 45 -3.80 5.09 11.30
CA LEU A 45 -4.46 4.40 12.40
C LEU A 45 -5.58 5.24 13.01
N THR A 46 -6.49 4.57 13.70
CA THR A 46 -7.54 5.19 14.50
C THR A 46 -7.55 4.53 15.87
N GLY A 47 -7.13 5.26 16.92
CA GLY A 47 -7.00 4.70 18.26
C GLY A 47 -6.06 3.50 18.36
N GLY A 48 -4.99 3.48 17.55
CA GLY A 48 -4.00 2.38 17.50
C GLY A 48 -4.46 1.14 16.70
N GLN A 49 -5.68 1.15 16.17
CA GLN A 49 -6.20 0.12 15.25
C GLN A 49 -6.00 0.55 13.79
N ALA A 50 -6.02 -0.42 12.87
CA ALA A 50 -5.99 -0.12 11.44
C ALA A 50 -7.15 0.82 11.09
N GLY A 51 -6.81 2.01 10.61
CA GLY A 51 -7.80 3.02 10.23
C GLY A 51 -8.49 2.67 8.91
N ASN A 52 -9.54 3.42 8.60
CA ASN A 52 -10.29 3.26 7.35
C ASN A 52 -9.59 3.99 6.20
N VAL A 53 -8.32 3.66 5.96
CA VAL A 53 -7.52 4.17 4.84
C VAL A 53 -6.65 3.06 4.24
N PRO A 54 -6.59 2.89 2.91
CA PRO A 54 -5.65 2.00 2.25
C PRO A 54 -4.22 2.51 2.43
N VAL A 55 -3.26 1.60 2.57
CA VAL A 55 -1.86 1.94 2.89
C VAL A 55 -0.89 1.61 1.77
N VAL A 56 0.15 2.43 1.66
CA VAL A 56 1.30 2.18 0.78
C VAL A 56 2.41 1.56 1.62
N LEU A 57 2.79 0.33 1.30
CA LEU A 57 4.01 -0.27 1.83
C LEU A 57 5.19 0.05 0.94
N ILE A 58 6.32 0.37 1.57
CA ILE A 58 7.64 0.39 0.96
C ILE A 58 8.53 -0.48 1.83
N ASP A 59 9.07 -1.55 1.24
CA ASP A 59 9.98 -2.49 1.91
C ASP A 59 9.36 -3.06 3.22
N GLY A 60 8.04 -3.33 3.16
CA GLY A 60 7.27 -3.89 4.28
C GLY A 60 6.75 -2.87 5.30
N VAL A 61 7.11 -1.59 5.21
CA VAL A 61 6.68 -0.58 6.19
C VAL A 61 5.70 0.41 5.57
N VAL A 62 4.69 0.84 6.33
CA VAL A 62 3.76 1.87 5.89
C VAL A 62 4.51 3.19 5.75
N ARG A 63 4.47 3.72 4.53
CA ARG A 63 5.15 4.94 4.11
C ARG A 63 4.25 5.85 3.27
N GLY A 64 2.95 5.63 3.33
CA GLY A 64 1.95 6.46 2.69
C GLY A 64 0.56 5.87 2.85
N VAL A 65 -0.43 6.63 2.42
CA VAL A 65 -1.80 6.15 2.19
C VAL A 65 -2.16 6.35 0.72
N TRP A 66 -3.18 5.65 0.27
CA TRP A 66 -3.66 5.83 -1.10
C TRP A 66 -5.18 5.75 -1.16
N HIS A 67 -5.75 6.27 -2.23
CA HIS A 67 -7.17 6.14 -2.52
C HIS A 67 -7.37 5.91 -4.02
N GLN A 68 -8.54 5.39 -4.39
CA GLN A 68 -8.93 5.25 -5.78
C GLN A 68 -10.32 5.79 -6.05
N ARG A 69 -10.46 6.49 -7.17
CA ARG A 69 -11.75 6.94 -7.70
C ARG A 69 -11.99 6.27 -9.05
N ARG A 70 -13.10 5.55 -9.17
CA ARG A 70 -13.52 4.94 -10.44
C ARG A 70 -14.53 5.82 -11.17
N SER A 71 -14.39 5.91 -12.49
CA SER A 71 -15.38 6.49 -13.40
C SER A 71 -15.45 5.66 -14.67
N GLY A 72 -16.54 4.89 -14.81
CA GLY A 72 -16.72 3.96 -15.93
C GLY A 72 -15.56 2.96 -16.04
N THR A 73 -14.85 3.01 -17.17
CA THR A 73 -13.69 2.15 -17.49
C THR A 73 -12.36 2.73 -17.04
N LYS A 74 -12.35 3.81 -16.26
CA LYS A 74 -11.13 4.44 -15.72
C LYS A 74 -11.10 4.35 -14.20
N VAL A 75 -9.91 4.19 -13.64
CA VAL A 75 -9.65 4.34 -12.22
C VAL A 75 -8.45 5.26 -12.01
N GLU A 76 -8.63 6.30 -11.22
CA GLU A 76 -7.57 7.22 -10.82
C GLU A 76 -7.15 6.89 -9.39
N ILE A 77 -5.86 6.69 -9.19
CA ILE A 77 -5.27 6.33 -7.91
C ILE A 77 -4.47 7.53 -7.39
N THR A 78 -4.79 8.02 -6.21
CA THR A 78 -4.03 9.07 -5.53
C THR A 78 -3.14 8.43 -4.49
N LEU A 79 -1.83 8.69 -4.55
CA LEU A 79 -0.87 8.29 -3.52
C LEU A 79 -0.47 9.52 -2.69
N GLU A 80 -0.58 9.41 -1.38
CA GLU A 80 -0.02 10.36 -0.41
C GLU A 80 1.19 9.69 0.26
N PRO A 81 2.40 9.79 -0.32
CA PRO A 81 3.60 9.23 0.28
C PRO A 81 4.11 10.12 1.43
N PHE A 82 4.63 9.48 2.47
CA PHE A 82 5.26 10.15 3.63
C PHE A 82 6.77 10.31 3.46
N VAL A 83 7.32 9.77 2.37
CA VAL A 83 8.73 9.82 1.98
C VAL A 83 8.84 10.08 0.48
N GLU A 84 9.96 10.60 0.02
CA GLU A 84 10.19 10.75 -1.41
C GLU A 84 10.33 9.39 -2.10
N LEU A 85 9.59 9.20 -3.19
CA LEU A 85 9.68 7.99 -4.01
C LEU A 85 10.82 8.13 -5.02
N THR A 86 11.73 7.17 -5.00
CA THR A 86 12.77 7.00 -6.03
C THR A 86 12.15 6.70 -7.39
N ALA A 87 12.91 6.92 -8.47
CA ALA A 87 12.47 6.57 -9.83
C ALA A 87 12.13 5.08 -9.97
N ARG A 88 12.84 4.19 -9.27
CA ARG A 88 12.52 2.75 -9.24
C ARG A 88 11.16 2.51 -8.59
N GLN A 89 10.93 3.08 -7.42
CA GLN A 89 9.67 2.96 -6.68
C GLN A 89 8.48 3.49 -7.50
N ARG A 90 8.65 4.62 -8.21
CA ARG A 90 7.59 5.14 -9.10
C ARG A 90 7.22 4.14 -10.21
N ARG A 91 8.20 3.46 -10.82
CA ARG A 91 7.93 2.38 -11.78
C ARG A 91 7.23 1.17 -11.14
N GLU A 92 7.49 0.89 -9.88
CA GLU A 92 6.76 -0.16 -9.16
C GLU A 92 5.32 0.25 -8.87
N VAL A 93 5.05 1.54 -8.62
CA VAL A 93 3.68 2.06 -8.53
C VAL A 93 2.94 1.84 -9.86
N ASP A 94 3.58 2.06 -11.01
CA ASP A 94 2.97 1.77 -12.32
C ASP A 94 2.48 0.30 -12.39
N GLY A 95 3.29 -0.64 -11.91
CA GLY A 95 2.92 -2.06 -11.84
C GLY A 95 1.78 -2.36 -10.86
N GLN A 96 1.75 -1.70 -9.70
CA GLN A 96 0.65 -1.84 -8.75
C GLN A 96 -0.66 -1.24 -9.32
N ALA A 97 -0.59 -0.08 -9.97
CA ALA A 97 -1.73 0.57 -10.61
C ALA A 97 -2.30 -0.31 -11.73
N ALA A 98 -1.43 -0.88 -12.57
CA ALA A 98 -1.85 -1.82 -13.61
C ALA A 98 -2.61 -3.02 -13.03
N ARG A 99 -2.10 -3.64 -11.96
CA ARG A 99 -2.77 -4.75 -11.26
C ARG A 99 -4.14 -4.35 -10.70
N ILE A 100 -4.25 -3.18 -10.10
CA ILE A 100 -5.54 -2.65 -9.63
C ILE A 100 -6.50 -2.49 -10.82
N GLY A 101 -6.00 -1.96 -11.93
CA GLY A 101 -6.76 -1.86 -13.18
C GLY A 101 -7.26 -3.20 -13.70
N GLU A 102 -6.42 -4.23 -13.67
CA GLU A 102 -6.82 -5.61 -14.04
C GLU A 102 -7.95 -6.13 -13.15
N VAL A 103 -7.78 -6.05 -11.83
CA VAL A 103 -8.78 -6.51 -10.85
C VAL A 103 -10.11 -5.77 -11.00
N LEU A 104 -10.06 -4.48 -11.29
CA LEU A 104 -11.25 -3.65 -11.47
C LEU A 104 -11.79 -3.67 -12.91
N GLU A 105 -11.12 -4.34 -13.85
CA GLU A 105 -11.47 -4.27 -15.27
C GLU A 105 -11.57 -2.81 -15.77
N ALA A 106 -10.56 -2.00 -15.43
CA ALA A 106 -10.49 -0.58 -15.74
C ALA A 106 -9.06 -0.15 -16.11
N ARG A 107 -8.94 0.89 -16.93
CA ARG A 107 -7.67 1.56 -17.19
C ARG A 107 -7.27 2.38 -15.97
N ALA A 108 -6.20 1.98 -15.31
CA ALA A 108 -5.64 2.70 -14.17
C ALA A 108 -4.67 3.81 -14.58
N SER A 109 -4.71 4.90 -13.83
CA SER A 109 -3.67 5.94 -13.79
C SER A 109 -3.43 6.32 -12.34
N TRP A 110 -2.28 6.93 -12.04
CA TRP A 110 -1.98 7.37 -10.68
C TRP A 110 -1.29 8.73 -10.64
N VAL A 111 -1.47 9.42 -9.52
CA VAL A 111 -0.88 10.72 -9.20
C VAL A 111 -0.39 10.76 -7.76
N ILE A 112 0.53 11.67 -7.45
CA ILE A 112 0.86 12.03 -6.07
C ILE A 112 0.02 13.22 -5.65
N GLY A 113 -0.59 13.14 -4.46
CA GLY A 113 -1.35 14.22 -3.87
C GLY A 113 -1.90 13.82 -2.50
N ASP A 114 -2.47 14.80 -1.78
CA ASP A 114 -3.12 14.52 -0.50
C ASP A 114 -4.36 13.65 -0.72
N VAL A 115 -4.50 12.59 0.08
CA VAL A 115 -5.70 11.75 0.07
C VAL A 115 -6.75 12.42 0.95
N THR A 116 -7.62 13.20 0.31
CA THR A 116 -8.66 13.99 1.01
C THR A 116 -9.92 13.19 1.33
N VAL A 117 -9.93 11.89 1.05
CA VAL A 117 -11.11 11.02 1.13
C VAL A 117 -10.82 9.76 1.94
N GLY A 118 -11.66 9.55 2.96
CA GLY A 118 -11.62 8.45 3.91
C GLY A 118 -11.09 8.85 5.27
N PRO A 119 -11.89 8.69 6.35
CA PRO A 119 -13.27 9.13 6.49
C PRO A 119 -13.48 10.61 6.11
#